data_AF-A0A4D7B2Y7-F1
#
_entry.id   AF-A0A4D7B2Y7-F1
#
_cell.length_a   1.000
_cell.length_b   1.000
_cell.length_c   1.000
_cell.angle_alpha   90.00
_cell.angle_beta   90.00
_cell.angle_gamma   90.00
#
_symmetry.space_group_name_H-M   'P 1'
#
loop_
_entity.id
_entity.type
_entity.pdbx_description
1 polymer ?
#
loop_
_entity_poly.entity_id
_entity_poly.type
_entity_poly.pdbx_seq_one_letter_code
_entity_poly.pdbx_strand_id
1 'polypeptide(L)'
;MKTAAKRERKTLRIVELALLLGAAAFLMTGVWALNTQRDLADKVVRLHVLANSDTEEDQALKLLVRDAVLERATEILEQSADRAEAEIRLRESLPELEAIAEETVRANGYDYAVTAELEDTAFPTKEYDGFSLPAGEYLALRILIGEGVGQNWWCVVFPPLCTAASADVPETALAAGLTEDQVSLMTEEDGGYQLKFKAVELWERLKAALE
;
A
#
# COMPACT_ATOMS: atom_id res chain seq x y z
N MET A 1 9.79 59.96 16.65
CA MET A 1 10.54 58.69 16.75
C MET A 1 9.78 57.53 17.43
N LYS A 2 9.08 57.71 18.57
CA LYS A 2 8.42 56.59 19.29
C LYS A 2 7.30 55.87 18.50
N THR A 3 6.62 56.55 17.58
CA THR A 3 5.46 56.01 16.83
C THR A 3 5.86 55.07 15.69
N ALA A 4 7.02 55.29 15.04
CA ALA A 4 7.52 54.46 13.95
C ALA A 4 7.99 53.09 14.45
N ALA A 5 8.82 53.07 15.51
CA ALA A 5 9.29 51.83 16.13
C ALA A 5 8.13 50.97 16.71
N LYS A 6 7.06 51.60 17.20
CA LYS A 6 5.85 50.90 17.68
C LYS A 6 5.07 50.26 16.53
N ARG A 7 5.04 50.89 15.35
CA ARG A 7 4.39 50.37 14.14
C ARG A 7 5.16 49.19 13.56
N GLU A 8 6.49 49.31 13.49
CA GLU A 8 7.41 48.27 12.99
C GLU A 8 7.39 46.99 13.85
N ARG A 9 7.35 47.14 15.18
CA ARG A 9 7.20 46.02 16.12
C ARG A 9 5.82 45.35 16.06
N LYS A 10 4.77 46.08 15.64
CA LYS A 10 3.42 45.52 15.44
C LYS A 10 3.36 44.72 14.13
N THR A 11 3.97 45.22 13.06
CA THR A 11 4.07 44.48 11.78
C THR A 11 4.89 43.20 11.90
N LEU A 12 6.01 43.22 12.65
CA LEU A 12 6.80 42.01 12.91
C LEU A 12 6.00 40.92 13.64
N ARG A 13 5.24 41.30 14.69
CA ARG A 13 4.35 40.35 15.40
C ARG A 13 3.23 39.79 14.51
N ILE A 14 2.72 40.58 13.56
CA ILE A 14 1.71 40.10 12.61
C ILE A 14 2.33 39.08 11.65
N VAL A 15 3.56 39.32 11.18
CA VAL A 15 4.30 38.37 10.32
C VAL A 15 4.64 37.10 11.08
N GLU A 16 5.13 37.19 12.33
CA GLU A 16 5.38 36.02 13.19
C GLU A 16 4.10 35.20 13.42
N LEU A 17 2.98 35.87 13.73
CA LEU A 17 1.70 35.19 13.92
C LEU A 17 1.21 34.52 12.62
N ALA A 18 1.38 35.18 11.47
CA ALA A 18 1.03 34.61 10.17
C ALA A 18 1.91 33.40 9.82
N LEU A 19 3.21 33.45 10.12
CA LEU A 19 4.12 32.32 9.93
C LEU A 19 3.78 31.15 10.85
N LEU A 20 3.47 31.42 12.13
CA LEU A 20 3.03 30.38 13.06
C LEU A 20 1.70 29.75 12.65
N LEU A 21 0.74 30.55 12.20
CA LEU A 21 -0.54 30.05 11.67
C LEU A 21 -0.35 29.24 10.39
N GLY A 22 0.54 29.68 9.48
CA GLY A 22 0.89 28.95 8.27
C GLY A 22 1.58 27.62 8.58
N ALA A 23 2.52 27.60 9.53
CA ALA A 23 3.17 26.37 9.98
C ALA A 23 2.19 25.42 10.67
N ALA A 24 1.29 25.94 11.51
CA ALA A 24 0.25 25.13 12.15
C ALA A 24 -0.70 24.53 11.11
N ALA A 25 -1.13 25.30 10.10
CA ALA A 25 -1.94 24.81 9.00
C ALA A 25 -1.20 23.72 8.21
N PHE A 26 0.07 23.92 7.88
CA PHE A 26 0.90 22.93 7.20
C PHE A 26 1.01 21.62 8.01
N LEU A 27 1.30 21.71 9.31
CA LEU A 27 1.36 20.54 10.19
C LEU A 27 0.01 19.81 10.26
N MET A 28 -1.10 20.54 10.37
CA MET A 28 -2.44 19.94 10.37
C MET A 28 -2.73 19.20 9.05
N THR A 29 -2.33 19.74 7.90
CA THR A 29 -2.48 19.04 6.61
C THR A 29 -1.63 17.77 6.52
N GLY A 30 -0.44 17.77 7.12
CA GLY A 30 0.42 16.59 7.19
C GLY A 30 -0.17 15.50 8.08
N VAL A 31 -0.67 15.86 9.26
CA VAL A 31 -1.34 14.93 10.18
C VAL A 31 -2.58 14.32 9.52
N TRP A 32 -3.38 15.14 8.83
CA TRP A 32 -4.54 14.65 8.09
C TRP A 32 -4.15 13.64 7.01
N ALA A 33 -3.14 13.95 6.18
CA ALA A 33 -2.68 13.04 5.13
C ALA A 33 -2.15 11.70 5.70
N LEU A 34 -1.41 11.74 6.80
CA LEU A 34 -0.93 10.54 7.49
C LEU A 34 -2.08 9.70 8.04
N ASN A 35 -3.15 10.34 8.55
CA ASN A 35 -4.32 9.62 9.04
C ASN A 35 -5.07 8.95 7.89
N THR A 36 -5.33 9.67 6.79
CA THR A 36 -5.98 9.10 5.60
C THR A 36 -5.20 7.90 5.04
N GLN A 37 -3.87 7.97 5.04
CA GLN A 37 -3.03 6.85 4.64
C GLN A 37 -3.18 5.63 5.57
N ARG A 38 -3.21 5.84 6.89
CA ARG A 38 -3.43 4.76 7.87
C ARG A 38 -4.81 4.15 7.70
N ASP A 39 -5.84 4.98 7.57
CA ASP A 39 -7.21 4.53 7.36
C ASP A 39 -7.35 3.74 6.04
N LEU A 40 -6.54 4.07 5.02
CA LEU A 40 -6.47 3.30 3.77
C LEU A 40 -5.79 1.94 4.01
N ALA A 41 -4.66 1.92 4.71
CA ALA A 41 -3.95 0.69 5.05
C ALA A 41 -4.83 -0.29 5.85
N ASP A 42 -5.65 0.24 6.76
CA ASP A 42 -6.60 -0.52 7.57
C ASP A 42 -7.81 -1.06 6.79
N LYS A 43 -7.92 -0.76 5.49
CA LYS A 43 -9.00 -1.26 4.61
C LYS A 43 -8.52 -2.18 3.49
N VAL A 44 -7.21 -2.31 3.30
CA VAL A 44 -6.65 -3.08 2.19
C VAL A 44 -5.88 -4.30 2.69
N VAL A 45 -5.89 -5.36 1.89
CA VAL A 45 -4.98 -6.50 2.01
C VAL A 45 -4.17 -6.57 0.73
N ARG A 46 -2.86 -6.65 0.87
CA ARG A 46 -1.92 -6.66 -0.27
C ARG A 46 -1.43 -8.08 -0.53
N LEU A 47 -1.14 -8.38 -1.78
CA LEU A 47 -0.46 -9.62 -2.19
C LEU A 47 1.02 -9.33 -2.42
N HIS A 48 1.88 -10.16 -1.86
CA HIS A 48 3.32 -10.09 -2.02
C HIS A 48 3.87 -11.48 -2.38
N VAL A 49 4.31 -11.66 -3.63
CA VAL A 49 4.91 -12.92 -4.09
C VAL A 49 6.40 -12.74 -4.29
N LEU A 50 7.21 -13.56 -3.61
CA LEU A 50 8.67 -13.54 -3.68
C LEU A 50 9.15 -14.75 -4.47
N ALA A 51 9.95 -14.50 -5.52
CA ALA A 51 10.56 -15.57 -6.29
C ALA A 51 11.73 -16.20 -5.54
N ASN A 52 12.06 -17.43 -5.92
CA ASN A 52 13.25 -18.11 -5.40
C ASN A 52 14.54 -17.36 -5.75
N SER A 53 14.68 -16.83 -6.97
CA SER A 53 15.82 -16.01 -7.40
C SER A 53 15.46 -15.02 -8.51
N ASP A 54 16.46 -14.27 -9.00
CA ASP A 54 16.32 -13.27 -10.08
C ASP A 54 16.47 -13.86 -11.50
N THR A 55 16.55 -15.18 -11.65
CA THR A 55 16.61 -15.83 -12.97
C THR A 55 15.31 -15.63 -13.74
N GLU A 56 15.38 -15.60 -15.08
CA GLU A 56 14.18 -15.44 -15.91
C GLU A 56 13.16 -16.55 -15.65
N GLU A 57 13.63 -17.76 -15.39
CA GLU A 57 12.82 -18.92 -15.05
C GLU A 57 12.06 -18.73 -13.72
N ASP A 58 12.75 -18.30 -12.65
CA ASP A 58 12.10 -18.10 -11.34
C ASP A 58 11.16 -16.90 -11.38
N GLN A 59 11.49 -15.88 -12.15
CA GLN A 59 10.61 -14.73 -12.37
C GLN A 59 9.36 -15.12 -13.15
N ALA A 60 9.47 -15.97 -14.17
CA ALA A 60 8.31 -16.49 -14.90
C ALA A 60 7.45 -17.40 -14.00
N LEU A 61 8.08 -18.28 -13.22
CA LEU A 61 7.40 -19.15 -12.27
C LEU A 61 6.60 -18.34 -11.23
N LYS A 62 7.18 -17.27 -10.69
CA LYS A 62 6.51 -16.35 -9.77
C LYS A 62 5.21 -15.79 -10.36
N LEU A 63 5.19 -15.43 -11.65
CA LEU A 63 3.98 -14.89 -12.29
C LEU A 63 2.89 -15.95 -12.40
N LEU A 64 3.25 -17.21 -12.68
CA LEU A 64 2.29 -18.33 -12.71
C LEU A 64 1.71 -18.61 -11.31
N VAL A 65 2.57 -18.67 -10.29
CA VAL A 65 2.13 -18.85 -8.89
C VAL A 65 1.23 -17.68 -8.46
N ARG A 66 1.63 -16.45 -8.78
CA ARG A 66 0.81 -15.26 -8.54
C ARG A 66 -0.58 -15.42 -9.14
N ASP A 67 -0.69 -15.82 -10.41
CA ASP A 67 -1.97 -15.89 -11.11
C ASP A 67 -2.89 -16.95 -10.46
N ALA A 68 -2.35 -18.14 -10.17
CA ALA A 68 -3.10 -19.21 -9.51
C ALA A 68 -3.57 -18.84 -8.09
N VAL A 69 -2.69 -18.23 -7.30
CA VAL A 69 -3.03 -17.77 -5.93
C VAL A 69 -4.03 -16.61 -5.97
N LEU A 70 -3.86 -15.67 -6.90
CA LEU A 70 -4.73 -14.50 -7.03
C LEU A 70 -6.15 -14.90 -7.45
N GLU A 71 -6.29 -15.85 -8.38
CA GLU A 71 -7.59 -16.40 -8.78
C GLU A 71 -8.33 -16.96 -7.55
N ARG A 72 -7.69 -17.85 -6.80
CA ARG A 72 -8.31 -18.45 -5.61
C ARG A 72 -8.56 -17.44 -4.50
N ALA A 73 -7.61 -16.55 -4.21
CA ALA A 73 -7.77 -15.52 -3.20
C ALA A 73 -8.94 -14.59 -3.54
N THR A 74 -9.13 -14.25 -4.81
CA THR A 74 -10.27 -13.43 -5.25
C THR A 74 -11.59 -14.13 -4.94
N GLU A 75 -11.75 -15.41 -5.27
CA GLU A 75 -12.95 -16.19 -4.94
C GLU A 75 -13.26 -16.25 -3.44
N ILE A 76 -12.22 -16.41 -2.61
CA ILE A 76 -12.35 -16.42 -1.14
C ILE A 76 -12.86 -15.06 -0.66
N LEU A 77 -12.37 -13.98 -1.27
CA LEU A 77 -12.62 -12.61 -0.86
C LEU A 77 -13.90 -11.98 -1.43
N GLU A 78 -14.50 -12.57 -2.48
CA GLU A 78 -15.82 -12.15 -3.00
C GLU A 78 -16.91 -12.14 -1.91
N GLN A 79 -16.73 -12.96 -0.87
CA GLN A 79 -17.64 -13.08 0.25
C GLN A 79 -17.31 -12.17 1.45
N SER A 80 -16.28 -11.33 1.33
CA SER A 80 -15.83 -10.44 2.39
C SER A 80 -16.47 -9.06 2.22
N ALA A 81 -17.17 -8.58 3.23
CA ALA A 81 -17.72 -7.23 3.23
C ALA A 81 -16.67 -6.17 3.58
N ASP A 82 -15.64 -6.53 4.36
CA ASP A 82 -14.61 -5.64 4.84
C ASP A 82 -13.25 -6.34 5.04
N ARG A 83 -12.22 -5.56 5.40
CA ARG A 83 -10.85 -6.06 5.61
C ARG A 83 -10.78 -7.08 6.75
N ALA A 84 -11.59 -6.95 7.80
CA ALA A 84 -11.53 -7.88 8.93
C ALA A 84 -12.07 -9.25 8.54
N GLU A 85 -13.16 -9.31 7.78
CA GLU A 85 -13.66 -10.56 7.20
C GLU A 85 -12.67 -11.15 6.19
N ALA A 86 -12.07 -10.29 5.35
CA ALA A 86 -11.03 -10.70 4.41
C ALA A 86 -9.83 -11.33 5.12
N GLU A 87 -9.35 -10.72 6.21
CA GLU A 87 -8.26 -11.25 7.03
C GLU A 87 -8.61 -12.63 7.60
N ILE A 88 -9.79 -12.78 8.20
CA ILE A 88 -10.23 -14.06 8.78
C ILE A 88 -10.26 -15.16 7.71
N ARG A 89 -10.91 -14.90 6.57
CA ARG A 89 -11.03 -15.88 5.49
C ARG A 89 -9.69 -16.25 4.88
N LEU A 90 -8.80 -15.27 4.70
CA LEU A 90 -7.45 -15.54 4.23
C LEU A 90 -6.66 -16.38 5.23
N ARG A 91 -6.72 -16.07 6.54
CA ARG A 91 -6.05 -16.88 7.58
C ARG A 91 -6.54 -18.33 7.57
N GLU A 92 -7.84 -18.54 7.43
CA GLU A 92 -8.43 -19.89 7.35
C GLU A 92 -8.03 -20.63 6.07
N SER A 93 -7.82 -19.90 4.98
CA SER A 93 -7.49 -20.46 3.67
C SER A 93 -5.99 -20.49 3.37
N LEU A 94 -5.12 -20.04 4.28
CA LEU A 94 -3.66 -20.05 4.09
C LEU A 94 -3.12 -21.42 3.66
N PRO A 95 -3.52 -22.56 4.28
CA PRO A 95 -3.03 -23.87 3.86
C PRO A 95 -3.49 -24.25 2.44
N GLU A 96 -4.67 -23.79 2.02
CA GLU A 96 -5.19 -24.01 0.67
C GLU A 96 -4.39 -23.20 -0.36
N LEU A 97 -4.13 -21.91 -0.06
CA LEU A 97 -3.36 -21.02 -0.91
C LEU A 97 -1.91 -21.50 -1.06
N GLU A 98 -1.30 -21.99 0.03
CA GLU A 98 0.02 -22.62 0.01
C GLU A 98 0.03 -23.85 -0.90
N ALA A 99 -0.94 -24.75 -0.75
CA ALA A 99 -1.04 -25.96 -1.56
C ALA A 99 -1.20 -25.67 -3.06
N ILE A 100 -1.98 -24.64 -3.43
CA ILE A 100 -2.13 -24.19 -4.83
C ILE A 100 -0.81 -23.68 -5.39
N ALA A 101 -0.08 -22.89 -4.59
CA ALA A 101 1.21 -22.37 -4.99
C ALA A 101 2.24 -23.51 -5.17
N GLU A 102 2.30 -24.46 -4.23
CA GLU A 102 3.15 -25.65 -4.33
C GLU A 102 2.80 -26.53 -5.54
N GLU A 103 1.51 -26.74 -5.81
CA GLU A 103 1.06 -27.49 -6.98
C GLU A 103 1.49 -26.81 -8.28
N THR A 104 1.37 -25.48 -8.34
CA THR A 104 1.82 -24.68 -9.49
C THR A 104 3.34 -24.81 -9.69
N VAL A 105 4.12 -24.77 -8.62
CA VAL A 105 5.59 -24.97 -8.66
C VAL A 105 5.93 -26.36 -9.22
N ARG A 106 5.31 -27.42 -8.68
CA ARG A 106 5.53 -28.79 -9.16
C ARG A 106 5.07 -29.02 -10.59
N ALA A 107 3.95 -28.45 -11.00
CA ALA A 107 3.42 -28.57 -12.36
C ALA A 107 4.37 -27.97 -13.41
N ASN A 108 5.17 -26.98 -13.01
CA ASN A 108 6.18 -26.35 -13.86
C ASN A 108 7.58 -27.01 -13.76
N GLY A 109 7.70 -28.13 -13.05
CA GLY A 109 8.91 -28.95 -13.01
C GLY A 109 9.91 -28.57 -11.92
N TYR A 110 9.51 -27.79 -10.93
CA TYR A 110 10.34 -27.37 -9.79
C TYR A 110 9.93 -28.10 -8.51
N ASP A 111 10.85 -28.19 -7.55
CA ASP A 111 10.65 -28.79 -6.22
C ASP A 111 10.84 -27.79 -5.08
N TYR A 112 10.74 -26.49 -5.37
CA TYR A 112 10.84 -25.44 -4.36
C TYR A 112 9.74 -25.58 -3.32
N ALA A 113 10.13 -25.46 -2.04
CA ALA A 113 9.17 -25.28 -0.96
C ALA A 113 8.44 -23.94 -1.16
N VAL A 114 7.17 -23.88 -0.75
CA VAL A 114 6.41 -22.64 -0.76
C VAL A 114 5.84 -22.41 0.63
N THR A 115 5.89 -21.16 1.10
CA THR A 115 5.26 -20.76 2.36
C THR A 115 4.24 -19.65 2.09
N ALA A 116 3.01 -19.82 2.58
CA ALA A 116 1.99 -18.78 2.58
C ALA A 116 1.81 -18.19 3.98
N GLU A 117 1.93 -16.86 4.10
CA GLU A 117 1.87 -16.16 5.39
C GLU A 117 0.93 -14.95 5.30
N LEU A 118 0.31 -14.59 6.42
CA LEU A 118 -0.50 -13.37 6.54
C LEU A 118 -0.02 -12.52 7.72
N GLU A 119 0.74 -11.48 7.41
CA GLU A 119 1.40 -10.61 8.40
C GLU A 119 1.44 -9.14 7.95
N ASP A 120 1.66 -8.24 8.90
CA ASP A 120 1.94 -6.84 8.61
C ASP A 120 3.35 -6.74 8.00
N THR A 121 3.47 -6.06 6.87
CA THR A 121 4.73 -5.92 6.14
C THR A 121 4.89 -4.49 5.63
N ALA A 122 6.13 -4.00 5.65
CA ALA A 122 6.51 -2.75 5.02
C ALA A 122 6.45 -2.84 3.50
N PHE A 123 5.68 -1.98 2.85
CA PHE A 123 5.67 -1.82 1.41
C PHE A 123 6.27 -0.47 1.02
N PRO A 124 7.08 -0.41 -0.05
CA PRO A 124 7.42 0.86 -0.67
C PRO A 124 6.21 1.43 -1.43
N THR A 125 6.29 2.71 -1.82
CA THR A 125 5.33 3.31 -2.72
C THR A 125 5.29 2.52 -4.03
N LYS A 126 4.10 2.13 -4.48
CA LYS A 126 3.91 1.37 -5.73
C LYS A 126 2.97 2.10 -6.66
N GLU A 127 3.41 2.23 -7.90
CA GLU A 127 2.61 2.74 -9.02
C GLU A 127 2.09 1.55 -9.81
N TYR A 128 0.79 1.58 -10.08
CA TYR A 128 0.04 0.62 -10.89
C TYR A 128 -0.60 1.39 -12.06
N ASP A 129 -1.05 0.67 -13.08
CA ASP A 129 -1.77 1.31 -14.18
C ASP A 129 -3.12 1.84 -13.66
N GLY A 130 -3.27 3.17 -13.61
CA GLY A 130 -4.48 3.87 -13.14
C GLY A 130 -4.50 4.27 -11.66
N PHE A 131 -3.55 3.84 -10.83
CA PHE A 131 -3.48 4.23 -9.41
C PHE A 131 -2.11 4.00 -8.77
N SER A 132 -1.89 4.56 -7.60
CA SER A 132 -0.69 4.41 -6.78
C SER A 132 -1.07 4.08 -5.34
N LEU A 133 -0.17 3.42 -4.60
CA LEU A 133 -0.32 3.17 -3.17
C LEU A 133 0.90 3.70 -2.41
N PRO A 134 0.70 4.48 -1.33
CA PRO A 134 1.78 4.99 -0.50
C PRO A 134 2.65 3.89 0.11
N ALA A 135 3.91 4.21 0.39
CA ALA A 135 4.72 3.42 1.31
C ALA A 135 4.11 3.37 2.71
N GLY A 136 4.20 2.23 3.39
CA GLY A 136 3.67 2.04 4.74
C GLY A 136 3.58 0.57 5.13
N GLU A 137 3.10 0.32 6.35
CA GLU A 137 2.77 -1.02 6.85
C GLU A 137 1.37 -1.42 6.38
N TYR A 138 1.26 -2.61 5.80
CA TYR A 138 -0.01 -3.17 5.34
C TYR A 138 -0.08 -4.65 5.69
N LEU A 139 -1.30 -5.15 5.93
CA LEU A 139 -1.53 -6.58 5.99
C LEU A 139 -1.25 -7.20 4.62
N ALA A 140 -0.33 -8.16 4.58
CA ALA A 140 0.15 -8.80 3.36
C ALA A 140 -0.12 -10.30 3.38
N LEU A 141 -0.81 -10.80 2.34
CA LEU A 141 -0.74 -12.19 1.94
C LEU A 141 0.59 -12.40 1.23
N ARG A 142 1.52 -13.09 1.87
CA ARG A 142 2.88 -13.34 1.38
C ARG A 142 2.98 -14.76 0.86
N ILE A 143 3.52 -14.93 -0.34
CA ILE A 143 3.83 -16.23 -0.93
C ILE A 143 5.33 -16.25 -1.21
N LEU A 144 6.07 -17.04 -0.42
CA LEU A 144 7.52 -17.18 -0.54
C LEU A 144 7.82 -18.46 -1.30
N ILE A 145 8.43 -18.34 -2.48
CA ILE A 145 8.85 -19.48 -3.30
C ILE A 145 10.33 -19.73 -3.03
N GLY A 146 10.68 -20.93 -2.58
CA GLY A 146 12.06 -21.34 -2.31
C GLY A 146 12.73 -20.45 -1.26
N GLU A 147 13.90 -19.89 -1.59
CA GLU A 147 14.61 -18.98 -0.68
C GLU A 147 13.98 -17.58 -0.57
N GLY A 148 13.07 -17.22 -1.49
CA GLY A 148 12.39 -15.92 -1.47
C GLY A 148 13.31 -14.71 -1.64
N VAL A 149 14.49 -14.88 -2.24
CA VAL A 149 15.49 -13.81 -2.42
C VAL A 149 15.38 -13.07 -3.75
N GLY A 150 14.52 -13.55 -4.65
CA GLY A 150 14.30 -12.95 -5.96
C GLY A 150 13.39 -11.72 -5.93
N GLN A 151 13.21 -11.08 -7.08
CA GLN A 151 12.40 -9.87 -7.18
C GLN A 151 10.95 -10.08 -6.72
N ASN A 152 10.46 -9.08 -6.00
CA ASN A 152 9.12 -9.07 -5.43
C ASN A 152 8.06 -8.73 -6.49
N TRP A 153 6.89 -9.35 -6.36
CA TRP A 153 5.67 -8.93 -7.04
C TRP A 153 4.66 -8.43 -6.02
N TRP A 154 4.02 -7.30 -6.32
CA TRP A 154 3.17 -6.59 -5.37
C TRP A 154 1.81 -6.31 -5.99
N CYS A 155 0.73 -6.50 -5.24
CA CYS A 155 -0.62 -6.16 -5.70
C CYS A 155 -1.59 -5.89 -4.53
N VAL A 156 -2.82 -5.45 -4.79
CA VAL A 156 -3.89 -5.32 -3.78
C VAL A 156 -4.99 -6.34 -4.05
N VAL A 157 -5.08 -7.34 -3.17
CA VAL A 157 -5.99 -8.46 -3.31
C VAL A 157 -7.36 -8.18 -2.70
N PHE A 158 -7.42 -7.34 -1.66
CA PHE A 158 -8.65 -6.81 -1.11
C PHE A 158 -8.55 -5.29 -0.91
N PRO A 159 -9.50 -4.49 -1.43
CA PRO A 159 -10.47 -4.85 -2.48
C PRO A 159 -9.77 -5.41 -3.75
N PRO A 160 -10.48 -6.07 -4.68
CA PRO A 160 -9.87 -6.79 -5.81
C PRO A 160 -9.36 -5.83 -6.91
N LEU A 161 -8.39 -4.97 -6.57
CA LEU A 161 -7.83 -3.98 -7.51
C LEU A 161 -6.85 -4.61 -8.50
N CYS A 162 -6.32 -5.80 -8.19
CA CYS A 162 -5.48 -6.57 -9.12
C CYS A 162 -6.21 -7.04 -10.38
N THR A 163 -7.51 -7.28 -10.28
CA THR A 163 -8.35 -7.82 -11.35
C THR A 163 -9.25 -6.77 -11.98
N ALA A 164 -9.44 -5.62 -11.32
CA ALA A 164 -10.12 -4.47 -11.88
C ALA A 164 -9.33 -3.89 -13.07
N ALA A 165 -10.04 -3.51 -14.13
CA ALA A 165 -9.42 -2.71 -15.18
C ALA A 165 -9.02 -1.35 -14.60
N SER A 166 -7.90 -0.77 -15.06
CA SER A 166 -7.37 0.50 -14.56
C SER A 166 -8.39 1.64 -14.52
N ALA A 167 -9.34 1.66 -15.46
CA ALA A 167 -10.42 2.65 -15.50
C ALA A 167 -11.49 2.46 -14.42
N ASP A 168 -11.67 1.24 -13.92
CA ASP A 168 -12.73 0.83 -12.98
C ASP A 168 -12.21 0.78 -11.52
N VAL A 169 -10.91 1.02 -11.30
CA VAL A 169 -10.28 1.06 -9.97
C VAL A 169 -10.98 2.05 -9.02
N PRO A 170 -11.31 3.30 -9.43
CA PRO A 170 -11.99 4.24 -8.53
C PRO A 170 -13.37 3.73 -8.12
N GLU A 171 -14.14 3.18 -9.06
CA GLU A 171 -15.48 2.64 -8.81
C GLU A 171 -15.41 1.41 -7.89
N THR A 172 -14.48 0.50 -8.15
CA THR A 172 -14.26 -0.72 -7.35
C THR A 172 -13.86 -0.37 -5.91
N ALA A 173 -12.98 0.61 -5.74
CA ALA A 173 -12.56 1.09 -4.42
C ALA A 173 -13.73 1.71 -3.63
N LEU A 174 -14.52 2.57 -4.26
CA LEU A 174 -15.71 3.18 -3.64
C LEU A 174 -16.76 2.11 -3.27
N ALA A 175 -17.02 1.15 -4.17
CA ALA A 175 -17.95 0.05 -3.93
C ALA A 175 -17.53 -0.82 -2.73
N ALA A 176 -16.22 -0.96 -2.51
CA ALA A 176 -15.65 -1.66 -1.37
C ALA A 176 -15.53 -0.82 -0.09
N GLY A 177 -16.12 0.39 -0.07
CA GLY A 177 -16.19 1.23 1.13
C GLY A 177 -14.97 2.11 1.39
N LEU A 178 -14.10 2.32 0.40
CA LEU A 178 -13.09 3.39 0.46
C LEU A 178 -13.78 4.74 0.30
N THR A 179 -13.27 5.76 0.98
CA THR A 179 -13.78 7.13 0.87
C THR A 179 -13.21 7.83 -0.38
N GLU A 180 -13.85 8.92 -0.82
CA GLU A 180 -13.33 9.74 -1.93
C GLU A 180 -11.90 10.22 -1.65
N ASP A 181 -11.58 10.61 -0.41
CA ASP A 181 -10.22 11.01 -0.02
C ASP A 181 -9.21 9.85 -0.17
N GLN A 182 -9.63 8.62 0.10
CA GLN A 182 -8.79 7.42 -0.03
C GLN A 182 -8.59 7.05 -1.51
N VAL A 183 -9.63 7.19 -2.33
CA VAL A 183 -9.54 6.97 -3.77
C VAL A 183 -8.68 8.06 -4.42
N SER A 184 -8.89 9.33 -4.07
CA SER A 184 -8.06 10.46 -4.50
C SER A 184 -6.60 10.32 -4.06
N LEU A 185 -6.34 9.74 -2.89
CA LEU A 185 -4.98 9.39 -2.47
C LEU A 185 -4.35 8.35 -3.42
N MET A 186 -5.14 7.45 -3.99
CA MET A 186 -4.67 6.42 -4.90
C MET A 186 -4.59 6.90 -6.36
N THR A 187 -5.53 7.72 -6.82
CA THR A 187 -5.65 8.12 -8.23
C THR A 187 -5.04 9.50 -8.47
N GLU A 188 -4.28 9.66 -9.56
CA GLU A 188 -3.61 10.92 -9.93
C GLU A 188 -4.58 12.02 -10.48
N GLU A 189 -5.73 12.27 -9.85
CA GLU A 189 -6.58 13.39 -10.28
C GLU A 189 -6.02 14.76 -9.86
N ASP A 190 -5.12 14.83 -8.88
CA ASP A 190 -4.45 16.06 -8.48
C ASP A 190 -2.94 15.86 -8.32
N GLY A 191 -2.16 16.30 -9.32
CA GLY A 191 -0.69 16.36 -9.32
C GLY A 191 -0.05 17.17 -8.16
N GLY A 192 -0.83 17.63 -7.19
CA GLY A 192 -0.37 18.21 -5.93
C GLY A 192 0.02 17.19 -4.86
N TYR A 193 -0.33 15.90 -5.00
CA TYR A 193 -0.13 14.90 -3.93
C TYR A 193 1.25 14.21 -3.93
N GLN A 194 2.00 14.23 -5.04
CA GLN A 194 3.38 13.68 -5.11
C GLN A 194 4.34 14.33 -4.09
N LEU A 195 4.10 15.58 -3.68
CA LEU A 195 4.86 16.27 -2.63
C LEU A 195 4.61 15.68 -1.23
N LYS A 196 3.39 15.21 -0.94
CA LYS A 196 3.06 14.56 0.33
C LYS A 196 3.66 13.17 0.41
N PHE A 197 3.61 12.39 -0.67
CA PHE A 197 4.30 11.09 -0.75
C PHE A 197 5.81 11.22 -0.49
N LYS A 198 6.47 12.21 -1.10
CA LYS A 198 7.89 12.52 -0.83
C LYS A 198 8.16 12.89 0.63
N ALA A 199 7.24 13.61 1.28
CA ALA A 199 7.37 13.99 2.68
C ALA A 199 7.21 12.77 3.62
N VAL A 200 6.27 11.87 3.33
CA VAL A 200 6.08 10.62 4.07
C VAL A 200 7.25 9.67 3.85
N GLU A 201 7.73 9.51 2.62
CA GLU A 201 8.91 8.70 2.32
C GLU A 201 10.17 9.20 3.04
N LEU A 202 10.35 10.52 3.13
CA LEU A 202 11.46 11.11 3.88
C LEU A 202 11.33 10.82 5.38
N TRP A 203 10.12 10.85 5.92
CA TRP A 203 9.83 10.53 7.32
C TRP A 203 10.07 9.06 7.64
N GLU A 204 9.57 8.14 6.81
CA GLU A 204 9.79 6.68 6.94
C GLU A 204 11.28 6.34 6.86
N ARG A 205 12.02 6.92 5.90
CA ARG A 205 13.49 6.75 5.81
C ARG A 205 14.23 7.27 7.03
N LEU A 206 13.79 8.39 7.61
CA LEU A 206 14.39 8.93 8.83
C LEU A 206 14.13 8.04 10.04
N LYS A 207 12.92 7.47 10.15
CA LYS A 207 12.56 6.55 11.22
C LYS A 207 13.37 5.26 11.13
N ALA A 208 13.48 4.66 9.94
CA ALA A 208 14.27 3.47 9.69
C ALA A 208 15.79 3.65 9.89
N ALA A 209 16.29 4.89 9.86
CA ALA A 209 17.70 5.21 10.15
C ALA A 209 17.97 5.50 11.64
N LEU A 210 16.91 5.64 12.45
CA LEU A 210 16.97 5.92 13.89
C LEU A 210 16.74 4.67 14.76
N GLU A 211 16.23 3.59 14.17
CA GLU A 211 16.15 2.23 14.73
C GLU A 211 17.40 1.42 14.36
#